data_AF-A0A2R4WI30-F1
#
_entry.id   AF-A0A2R4WI30-F1
#
_cell.length_a   1.000
_cell.length_b   1.000
_cell.length_c   1.000
_cell.angle_alpha   90.00
_cell.angle_beta   90.00
_cell.angle_gamma   90.00
#
_symmetry.space_group_name_H-M   'P 1'
#
loop_
_entity.id
_entity.type
_entity.pdbx_description
1 polymer ?
#
loop_
_entity_poly.entity_id
_entity_poly.type
_entity_poly.pdbx_seq_one_letter_code
_entity_poly.pdbx_strand_id
1 'polypeptide(L)'
;MARTNFTKKVQRQAIERAAGQCEGLLPSGERCPCELQPGRFQVDHILMDALGGPAILANAQVLCTDCHKLKTDKDKARLAKAKRQSDAHNGVVDPRSRPMASGRPLDGGRPLPGAAPAHRATAPLTKALPPRRALYTPEPR
;
A
#
# COMPACT_ATOMS: atom_id res chain seq x y z
N MET A 1 -18.38 -5.05 9.74
CA MET A 1 -19.17 -4.05 8.97
C MET A 1 -19.47 -4.60 7.59
N ALA A 2 -20.71 -4.48 7.13
CA ALA A 2 -21.04 -4.65 5.71
C ALA A 2 -20.35 -3.52 4.91
N ARG A 3 -19.86 -3.83 3.71
CA ARG A 3 -19.16 -2.84 2.86
C ARG A 3 -20.16 -1.79 2.38
N THR A 4 -19.85 -0.52 2.54
CA THR A 4 -20.67 0.58 2.02
C THR A 4 -20.39 0.74 0.54
N ASN A 5 -21.38 0.49 -0.32
CA ASN A 5 -21.23 0.71 -1.77
C ASN A 5 -21.67 2.14 -2.14
N PHE A 6 -21.15 2.69 -3.23
CA PHE A 6 -21.58 3.98 -3.74
C PHE A 6 -23.05 3.95 -4.15
N THR A 7 -23.78 5.03 -3.82
CA THR A 7 -25.14 5.22 -4.33
C THR A 7 -25.11 5.41 -5.85
N LYS A 8 -26.21 5.07 -6.54
CA LYS A 8 -26.34 5.26 -8.00
C LYS A 8 -26.07 6.72 -8.42
N LYS A 9 -26.42 7.70 -7.56
CA LYS A 9 -26.15 9.13 -7.80
C LYS A 9 -24.65 9.42 -7.86
N VAL A 10 -23.89 8.93 -6.89
CA VAL A 10 -22.43 9.13 -6.84
C VAL A 10 -21.75 8.44 -8.01
N GLN A 11 -22.20 7.24 -8.38
CA GLN A 11 -21.65 6.53 -9.54
C GLN A 11 -21.84 7.31 -10.85
N ARG A 12 -23.05 7.85 -11.10
CA ARG A 12 -23.30 8.67 -12.29
C ARG A 12 -22.42 9.91 -12.34
N GLN A 13 -22.32 10.64 -11.22
CA GLN A 13 -21.47 11.83 -11.11
C GLN A 13 -19.99 11.51 -11.32
N ALA A 14 -19.51 10.35 -10.84
CA ALA A 14 -18.14 9.93 -11.07
C ALA A 14 -17.87 9.60 -12.55
N ILE A 15 -18.83 8.96 -13.23
CA ILE A 15 -18.73 8.64 -14.66
C ILE A 15 -18.74 9.92 -15.51
N GLU A 16 -19.63 10.86 -15.20
CA GLU A 16 -19.67 12.18 -15.84
C GLU A 16 -18.34 12.94 -15.66
N ARG A 17 -17.79 12.92 -14.44
CA ARG A 17 -16.49 13.53 -14.11
C ARG A 17 -15.32 12.91 -14.88
N ALA A 18 -15.37 11.60 -15.10
CA ALA A 18 -14.33 10.87 -15.82
C ALA A 18 -14.34 11.16 -17.34
N ALA A 19 -15.43 11.69 -17.89
CA ALA A 19 -15.56 12.04 -19.31
C ALA A 19 -15.11 10.93 -20.28
N GLY A 20 -15.34 9.66 -19.91
CA GLY A 20 -14.93 8.51 -20.71
C GLY A 20 -13.44 8.14 -20.61
N GLN A 21 -12.67 8.72 -19.68
CA GLN A 21 -11.25 8.42 -19.48
C GLN A 21 -10.97 7.72 -18.15
N CYS A 22 -10.01 6.80 -18.15
CA CYS A 22 -9.57 6.12 -16.93
C CYS A 22 -8.82 7.07 -15.99
N GLU A 23 -9.16 7.05 -14.70
CA GLU A 23 -8.49 7.85 -13.67
C GLU A 23 -7.35 7.10 -12.96
N GLY A 24 -7.01 5.91 -13.44
CA GLY A 24 -5.93 5.09 -12.90
C GLY A 24 -4.56 5.69 -13.19
N LEU A 25 -3.66 5.64 -12.22
CA LEU A 25 -2.26 6.02 -12.38
C LEU A 25 -1.41 4.80 -12.75
N LEU A 26 -0.62 4.95 -13.81
CA LEU A 26 0.38 3.98 -14.24
C LEU A 26 1.63 4.06 -13.34
N PRO A 27 2.51 3.04 -13.35
CA PRO A 27 3.79 3.09 -12.62
C PRO A 27 4.68 4.28 -13.02
N SER A 28 4.53 4.80 -14.25
CA SER A 28 5.20 6.02 -14.72
C SER A 28 4.70 7.31 -14.05
N GLY A 29 3.59 7.25 -13.30
CA GLY A 29 2.93 8.41 -12.70
C GLY A 29 1.92 9.11 -13.62
N GLU A 30 1.84 8.69 -14.88
CA GLU A 30 0.87 9.22 -15.86
C GLU A 30 -0.51 8.59 -15.66
N ARG A 31 -1.55 9.31 -16.12
CA ARG A 31 -2.90 8.76 -16.19
C ARG A 31 -2.97 7.71 -17.28
N CYS A 32 -3.76 6.67 -17.05
CA CYS A 32 -4.03 5.65 -18.04
C CYS A 32 -4.71 6.29 -19.28
N PRO A 33 -4.14 6.18 -20.49
CA PRO A 33 -4.68 6.80 -21.69
C PRO A 33 -5.90 6.05 -22.27
N CYS A 34 -6.43 5.06 -21.55
CA CYS A 34 -7.49 4.20 -22.03
C CYS A 34 -8.86 4.90 -21.96
N GLU A 35 -9.60 4.81 -23.06
CA GLU A 35 -11.00 5.20 -23.14
C GLU A 35 -11.90 4.12 -22.54
N LEU A 36 -12.82 4.55 -21.67
CA LEU A 36 -13.73 3.70 -20.94
C LEU A 36 -14.89 3.29 -21.85
N GLN A 37 -14.93 2.01 -22.19
CA GLN A 37 -16.05 1.42 -22.93
C GLN A 37 -17.20 1.09 -21.97
N PRO A 38 -18.47 1.39 -22.31
CA PRO A 38 -19.62 1.00 -21.52
C PRO A 38 -19.58 -0.49 -21.12
N GLY A 39 -19.70 -0.77 -19.82
CA GLY A 39 -19.65 -2.13 -19.28
C GLY A 39 -18.24 -2.69 -19.02
N ARG A 40 -17.17 -2.00 -19.43
CA ARG A 40 -15.77 -2.40 -19.18
C ARG A 40 -15.02 -1.48 -18.21
N PHE A 41 -15.75 -0.86 -17.29
CA PHE A 41 -15.18 -0.03 -16.23
C PHE A 41 -15.90 -0.26 -14.91
N GLN A 42 -15.22 0.11 -13.82
CA GLN A 42 -15.74 0.01 -12.47
C GLN A 42 -15.53 1.34 -11.73
N VAL A 43 -16.51 1.72 -10.91
CA VAL A 43 -16.39 2.83 -9.97
C VAL A 43 -15.91 2.25 -8.65
N ASP A 44 -14.70 2.63 -8.23
CA ASP A 44 -14.04 2.09 -7.05
C ASP A 44 -13.64 3.23 -6.10
N HIS A 45 -13.33 2.89 -4.84
CA HIS A 45 -12.96 3.86 -3.81
C HIS A 45 -11.45 4.14 -3.86
N ILE A 46 -11.02 5.41 -3.83
CA ILE A 46 -9.59 5.79 -3.73
C ILE A 46 -8.99 5.25 -2.43
N LEU A 47 -9.64 5.55 -1.31
CA LEU A 47 -9.43 4.89 -0.04
C LEU A 47 -10.55 3.88 0.17
N MET A 48 -10.19 2.60 0.33
CA MET A 48 -11.17 1.54 0.57
C MET A 48 -12.03 1.82 1.81
N ASP A 49 -13.31 1.48 1.73
CA ASP A 49 -14.27 1.48 2.86
C ASP A 49 -13.77 0.65 4.06
N ALA A 50 -13.06 -0.47 3.82
CA ALA A 50 -12.48 -1.29 4.87
C ALA A 50 -11.37 -0.59 5.68
N LEU A 51 -10.81 0.51 5.17
CA LEU A 51 -9.84 1.38 5.85
C LEU A 51 -10.47 2.73 6.24
N GLY A 52 -11.80 2.84 6.26
CA GLY A 52 -12.52 4.05 6.65
C GLY A 52 -12.79 5.04 5.51
N GLY A 53 -12.67 4.61 4.26
CA GLY A 53 -12.97 5.46 3.10
C GLY A 53 -14.47 5.72 2.94
N PRO A 54 -14.92 6.98 2.99
CA PRO A 54 -16.35 7.29 2.87
C PRO A 54 -16.85 7.12 1.42
N ALA A 55 -18.12 6.74 1.25
CA ALA A 55 -18.76 6.55 -0.05
C ALA A 55 -19.22 7.88 -0.70
N ILE A 56 -18.30 8.84 -0.81
CA ILE A 56 -18.54 10.19 -1.38
C ILE A 56 -17.90 10.34 -2.77
N LEU A 57 -18.38 11.32 -3.55
CA LEU A 57 -17.88 11.59 -4.90
C LEU A 57 -16.36 11.84 -4.95
N ALA A 58 -15.81 12.54 -3.94
CA ALA A 58 -14.39 12.81 -3.86
C ALA A 58 -13.53 11.55 -3.64
N ASN A 59 -14.12 10.48 -3.11
CA ASN A 59 -13.45 9.20 -2.91
C ASN A 59 -13.77 8.20 -4.04
N ALA A 60 -14.66 8.54 -4.97
CA ALA A 60 -15.00 7.68 -6.09
C ALA A 60 -14.05 7.92 -7.25
N GLN A 61 -13.46 6.86 -7.80
CA GLN A 61 -12.63 6.91 -9.01
C GLN A 61 -13.14 5.93 -10.06
N VAL A 62 -13.05 6.30 -11.33
CA VAL A 62 -13.46 5.44 -12.44
C VAL A 62 -12.24 4.78 -13.07
N LEU A 63 -12.26 3.45 -13.14
CA LEU A 63 -11.13 2.63 -13.59
C LEU A 63 -11.55 1.67 -14.70
N CYS A 64 -10.67 1.48 -15.68
CA CYS A 64 -10.76 0.34 -16.59
C CYS A 64 -10.51 -0.97 -15.83
N THR A 65 -10.90 -2.10 -16.42
CA THR A 65 -10.77 -3.42 -15.78
C THR A 65 -9.35 -3.74 -15.31
N ASP A 66 -8.33 -3.31 -16.05
CA ASP A 66 -6.94 -3.66 -15.73
C ASP A 66 -6.37 -2.78 -14.62
N CYS A 67 -6.62 -1.47 -14.65
CA CYS A 67 -6.29 -0.59 -13.53
C CYS A 67 -7.06 -1.00 -12.27
N HIS A 68 -8.31 -1.43 -12.40
CA HIS A 68 -9.11 -1.94 -11.30
C HIS A 68 -8.53 -3.22 -10.68
N LYS A 69 -8.07 -4.20 -11.50
CA LYS A 69 -7.36 -5.40 -11.01
C LYS A 69 -6.09 -5.03 -10.24
N LEU A 70 -5.24 -4.18 -10.83
CA LEU A 70 -4.00 -3.73 -10.19
C LEU A 70 -4.25 -3.03 -8.86
N LYS A 71 -5.28 -2.17 -8.81
CA LYS A 71 -5.70 -1.52 -7.57
C LYS A 71 -6.18 -2.54 -6.55
N THR A 72 -7.06 -3.46 -6.95
CA THR A 72 -7.62 -4.50 -6.11
C THR A 72 -6.54 -5.33 -5.41
N ASP A 73 -5.46 -5.68 -6.11
CA ASP A 73 -4.38 -6.47 -5.52
C ASP A 73 -3.53 -5.66 -4.53
N LYS A 74 -3.24 -4.39 -4.83
CA LYS A 74 -2.58 -3.47 -3.87
C LYS A 74 -3.44 -3.28 -2.62
N ASP A 75 -4.74 -3.18 -2.82
CA ASP A 75 -5.73 -2.97 -1.77
C ASP A 75 -5.86 -4.18 -0.85
N LYS A 76 -5.92 -5.40 -1.39
CA LYS A 76 -5.85 -6.64 -0.60
C LYS A 76 -4.60 -6.67 0.27
N ALA A 77 -3.45 -6.30 -0.28
CA ALA A 77 -2.18 -6.27 0.47
C ALA A 77 -2.23 -5.25 1.62
N ARG A 78 -2.76 -4.04 1.37
CA ARG A 78 -2.96 -3.00 2.40
C ARG A 78 -3.91 -3.46 3.50
N LEU A 79 -5.04 -4.05 3.14
CA LEU A 79 -6.02 -4.57 4.09
C LEU A 79 -5.44 -5.70 4.95
N ALA A 80 -4.70 -6.63 4.36
CA ALA A 80 -4.03 -7.71 5.09
C ALA A 80 -2.97 -7.16 6.06
N LYS A 81 -2.27 -6.08 5.70
CA LYS A 81 -1.34 -5.40 6.63
C LYS A 81 -2.10 -4.74 7.79
N ALA A 82 -3.16 -3.99 7.51
CA ALA A 82 -3.96 -3.33 8.54
C ALA A 82 -4.54 -4.33 9.55
N LYS A 83 -5.06 -5.47 9.05
CA LYS A 83 -5.52 -6.57 9.91
C LYS A 83 -4.40 -7.10 10.81
N ARG A 84 -3.24 -7.45 10.25
CA ARG A 84 -2.09 -7.92 11.04
C ARG A 84 -1.64 -6.92 12.11
N GLN A 85 -1.69 -5.62 11.81
CA GLN A 85 -1.35 -4.58 12.79
C GLN A 85 -2.39 -4.49 13.91
N SER A 86 -3.68 -4.56 13.56
CA SER A 86 -4.77 -4.63 14.53
C SER A 86 -4.67 -5.88 15.41
N ASP A 87 -4.41 -7.04 14.81
CA ASP A 87 -4.28 -8.30 15.52
C ASP A 87 -3.09 -8.25 16.51
N ALA A 88 -1.93 -7.74 16.07
CA ALA A 88 -0.77 -7.54 16.92
C ALA A 88 -1.03 -6.58 18.08
N HIS A 89 -1.72 -5.46 17.83
CA HIS A 89 -2.13 -4.50 18.88
C HIS A 89 -3.05 -5.15 19.92
N ASN A 90 -3.96 -6.02 19.47
CA ASN A 90 -4.92 -6.70 20.33
C ASN A 90 -4.37 -8.01 20.93
N GLY A 91 -3.11 -8.37 20.65
CA GLY A 91 -2.50 -9.63 21.09
C GLY A 91 -3.13 -10.88 20.46
N VAL A 92 -3.88 -10.73 19.37
CA VAL A 92 -4.51 -11.84 18.64
C VAL A 92 -3.43 -12.55 17.83
N VAL A 93 -3.07 -13.75 18.27
CA VAL A 93 -2.12 -14.63 17.58
C VAL A 93 -2.85 -15.89 17.12
N ASP A 94 -2.55 -16.35 15.91
CA ASP A 94 -3.04 -17.65 15.45
C ASP A 94 -2.25 -18.75 16.17
N PRO A 95 -2.88 -19.57 17.03
CA PRO A 95 -2.21 -20.65 17.74
C PRO A 95 -1.64 -21.73 16.81
N ARG A 96 -2.09 -21.78 15.56
CA ARG A 96 -1.61 -22.71 14.52
C ARG A 96 -0.48 -22.12 13.69
N SER A 97 -0.18 -20.83 13.84
CA SER A 97 0.95 -20.21 13.14
C SER A 97 2.25 -20.82 13.67
N ARG A 98 2.94 -21.59 12.81
CA ARG A 98 4.26 -22.12 13.15
C ARG A 98 5.25 -20.96 13.08
N PRO A 99 6.03 -20.68 14.14
CA PRO A 99 7.09 -19.69 14.07
C PRO A 99 8.00 -19.98 12.88
N MET A 100 8.38 -18.94 12.14
CA MET A 100 9.37 -19.05 11.07
C MET A 100 10.63 -19.75 11.59
N ALA A 101 11.16 -20.71 10.83
CA ALA A 101 12.34 -21.48 11.22
C ALA A 101 13.61 -20.65 11.43
N SER A 102 13.63 -19.37 11.04
CA SER A 102 14.70 -18.43 11.40
C SER A 102 14.73 -18.07 12.89
N GLY A 103 13.68 -18.41 13.63
CA GLY A 103 13.66 -18.45 15.10
C GLY A 103 13.78 -19.86 15.66
N ARG A 104 13.95 -20.90 14.82
CA ARG A 104 14.39 -22.20 15.32
C ARG A 104 15.86 -22.06 15.70
N PRO A 105 16.21 -22.35 16.95
CA PRO A 105 17.58 -22.52 17.38
C PRO A 105 18.23 -23.56 16.47
N LEU A 106 19.38 -23.22 15.90
CA LEU A 106 20.37 -24.24 15.56
C LEU A 106 20.67 -24.91 16.91
N ASP A 107 20.23 -26.16 17.06
CA ASP A 107 20.42 -26.99 18.25
C ASP A 107 19.61 -26.59 19.51
N GLY A 108 18.50 -27.29 19.76
CA GLY A 108 18.01 -27.47 21.14
C GLY A 108 17.24 -26.34 21.82
N GLY A 109 16.53 -25.47 21.11
CA GLY A 109 15.46 -24.68 21.77
C GLY A 109 15.85 -23.31 22.36
N ARG A 110 17.11 -22.85 22.21
CA ARG A 110 17.52 -21.50 22.64
C ARG A 110 17.45 -20.45 21.50
N PRO A 111 16.65 -19.38 21.63
CA PRO A 111 16.69 -18.26 20.69
C PRO A 111 18.13 -17.80 20.47
N LEU A 112 18.46 -17.34 19.25
CA LEU A 112 19.72 -16.65 19.01
C LEU A 112 19.86 -15.55 20.08
N PRO A 113 21.00 -15.46 20.80
CA PRO A 113 21.17 -14.41 21.79
C PRO A 113 20.95 -13.07 21.09
N GLY A 114 20.11 -12.21 21.68
CA GLY A 114 19.95 -10.85 21.20
C GLY A 114 21.32 -10.21 21.07
N ALA A 115 21.61 -9.58 19.93
CA ALA A 115 22.86 -8.87 19.75
C ALA A 115 23.00 -7.83 20.89
N ALA A 116 24.20 -7.71 21.45
CA ALA A 116 24.47 -6.70 22.45
C ALA A 116 24.02 -5.32 21.92
N PRO A 117 23.37 -4.49 22.75
CA PRO A 117 22.91 -3.17 22.31
C PRO A 117 24.10 -2.41 21.72
N ALA A 118 23.89 -1.76 20.57
CA ALA A 118 24.92 -0.96 19.94
C ALA A 118 25.42 0.08 20.96
N HIS A 119 26.71 0.02 21.30
CA HIS A 119 27.31 1.01 22.18
C HIS A 119 27.32 2.37 21.48
N ARG A 120 27.04 3.44 22.24
CA ARG A 120 27.24 4.81 21.77
C ARG A 120 28.72 4.95 21.36
N ALA A 121 28.96 5.54 20.19
CA ALA A 121 30.31 5.80 19.72
C ALA A 121 31.09 6.59 20.80
N THR A 122 32.13 5.96 21.36
CA THR A 122 32.99 6.54 22.39
C THR A 122 34.11 7.40 21.81
N ALA A 123 34.37 7.29 20.51
CA ALA A 123 35.38 8.06 19.80
C ALA A 123 34.75 8.87 18.65
N PRO A 124 35.25 10.09 18.38
CA PRO A 124 34.82 10.87 17.23
C PRO A 124 35.18 10.15 15.93
N LEU A 125 34.36 10.36 14.89
CA LEU A 125 34.59 9.80 13.57
C LEU A 125 35.87 10.41 12.97
N THR A 126 36.95 9.62 12.89
CA THR A 126 38.24 10.06 12.31
C THR A 126 38.28 9.96 10.79
N LYS A 127 37.42 9.13 10.21
CA LYS A 127 37.31 8.96 8.76
C LYS A 127 36.35 10.01 8.20
N ALA A 128 36.75 10.69 7.13
CA ALA A 128 35.83 11.56 6.39
C ALA A 128 34.61 10.73 5.94
N LEU A 129 33.41 11.27 6.17
CA LEU A 129 32.19 10.66 5.65
C LEU A 129 32.32 10.59 4.11
N PRO A 130 31.87 9.48 3.48
CA PRO A 130 31.84 9.42 2.03
C PRO A 130 31.02 10.62 1.51
N PRO A 131 31.40 11.19 0.36
CA PRO A 131 30.67 12.32 -0.19
C PRO A 131 29.20 11.94 -0.33
N ARG A 132 28.31 12.79 0.19
CA ARG A 132 26.86 12.62 -0.03
C ARG A 132 26.65 12.60 -1.53
N ARG A 133 26.27 11.45 -2.09
CA ARG A 133 25.90 11.34 -3.49
C ARG A 133 24.78 12.35 -3.73
N ALA A 134 25.03 13.38 -4.53
CA ALA A 134 24.00 14.31 -4.93
C ALA A 134 22.93 13.52 -5.70
N LEU A 135 21.70 13.50 -5.17
CA LEU A 135 20.57 12.84 -5.83
C LEU A 135 20.06 13.65 -7.04
N TYR A 136 20.63 14.82 -7.30
CA TYR A 136 20.25 15.72 -8.37
C TYR A 136 21.49 16.09 -9.21
N THR A 137 21.44 15.72 -10.48
CA THR A 137 22.35 16.22 -11.52
C THR A 137 21.59 17.32 -12.27
N PRO A 138 21.99 18.60 -12.21
CA PRO A 138 21.36 19.61 -13.05
C PRO A 138 21.66 19.31 -14.52
N GLU A 139 20.62 19.31 -15.37
CA GLU A 139 20.77 19.16 -16.81
C GLU A 139 21.52 20.36 -17.41
N PRO A 140 22.46 20.15 -18.34
CA PRO A 140 23.10 21.25 -19.05
C PRO A 140 22.10 21.92 -20.01
N ARG A 141 22.04 23.27 -19.94
CA ARG A 141 21.30 24.12 -20.88
C ARG A 141 21.96 24.18 -22.24
#